data_AF-A0A1J5GTP7-F1
#
_entry.id   AF-A0A1J5GTP7-F1
#
_cell.length_a   1.000
_cell.length_b   1.000
_cell.length_c   1.000
_cell.angle_alpha   90.00
_cell.angle_beta   90.00
_cell.angle_gamma   90.00
#
_symmetry.space_group_name_H-M   'P 1'
#
loop_
_entity.id
_entity.type
_entity.pdbx_description
1 polymer ?
#
loop_
_entity_poly.entity_id
_entity_poly.type
_entity_poly.pdbx_seq_one_letter_code
_entity_poly.pdbx_strand_id
1 'polypeptide(L)'
;MFEVASIVLNLSTTPNLETQNLPLRIAHEVKTSAQVGGTIHIEPHDRPVAGKRTRIWVALTKRGGEIIPYAKCNCTMEVRSLTNRNIKFQILNSFSIIEQVLGLPSKEVIFPEVGRYELKLVGSAKDGEYFSPFELTFTTNVGR
;
A
#
# COMPACT_ATOMS: atom_id res chain seq x y z
N MET A 1 -2.36 -54.03 54.51
CA MET A 1 -2.11 -53.86 53.06
C MET A 1 -3.30 -53.09 52.50
N PHE A 2 -3.07 -52.11 51.61
CA PHE A 2 -3.92 -50.96 51.23
C PHE A 2 -3.71 -49.71 52.11
N GLU A 3 -3.09 -48.66 51.55
CA GLU A 3 -3.84 -47.57 50.89
C GLU A 3 -2.90 -46.66 50.07
N VAL A 4 -3.50 -45.94 49.13
CA VAL A 4 -2.92 -45.10 48.08
C VAL A 4 -2.96 -43.64 48.53
N ALA A 5 -1.95 -42.84 48.22
CA ALA A 5 -2.12 -41.38 48.13
C ALA A 5 -1.16 -40.77 47.11
N SER A 6 -1.75 -40.34 46.00
CA SER A 6 -1.13 -39.57 44.93
C SER A 6 -0.85 -38.13 45.38
N ILE A 7 0.35 -37.61 45.10
CA ILE A 7 0.64 -36.18 45.18
C ILE A 7 0.65 -35.59 43.78
N VAL A 8 -0.21 -34.59 43.61
CA VAL A 8 -0.51 -33.84 42.39
C VAL A 8 0.64 -32.88 42.10
N LEU A 9 1.25 -32.96 40.90
CA LEU A 9 2.18 -31.95 40.40
C LEU A 9 1.37 -30.85 39.69
N ASN A 10 1.21 -29.71 40.36
CA ASN A 10 0.73 -28.47 39.75
C ASN A 10 1.84 -27.90 38.84
N LEU A 11 1.75 -28.13 37.54
CA LEU A 11 2.44 -27.30 36.54
C LEU A 11 1.46 -26.23 36.06
N SER A 12 1.51 -25.06 36.68
CA SER A 12 0.94 -23.84 36.09
C SER A 12 1.83 -23.41 34.92
N THR A 13 1.52 -23.91 33.72
CA THR A 13 2.08 -23.40 32.48
C THR A 13 1.42 -22.06 32.15
N THR A 14 2.08 -20.96 32.52
CA THR A 14 1.77 -19.64 31.98
C THR A 14 2.08 -19.67 30.48
N PRO A 15 1.11 -19.42 29.57
CA PRO A 15 1.44 -19.24 28.17
C PRO A 15 2.24 -17.94 28.04
N ASN A 16 3.53 -18.10 27.71
CA ASN A 16 4.40 -17.00 27.36
C ASN A 16 3.80 -16.33 26.12
N LEU A 17 3.33 -15.09 26.26
CA LEU A 17 2.83 -14.28 25.16
C LEU A 17 4.05 -13.83 24.35
N GLU A 18 4.64 -14.75 23.58
CA GLU A 18 5.62 -14.42 22.57
C GLU A 18 4.96 -13.44 21.61
N THR A 19 5.36 -12.18 21.74
CA THR A 19 5.00 -11.14 20.78
C THR A 19 5.63 -11.56 19.47
N GLN A 20 4.83 -12.19 18.60
CA GLN A 20 5.26 -12.57 17.26
C GLN A 20 5.58 -11.28 16.52
N ASN A 21 6.85 -10.87 16.57
CA ASN A 21 7.42 -9.86 15.70
C ASN A 21 7.56 -10.50 14.31
N LEU A 22 6.42 -10.83 13.70
CA LEU A 22 6.37 -11.16 12.28
C LEU A 22 6.96 -9.96 11.58
N PRO A 23 8.03 -10.11 10.78
CA PRO A 23 8.48 -9.01 9.95
C PRO A 23 7.28 -8.60 9.11
N LEU A 24 6.80 -7.38 9.34
CA LEU A 24 5.81 -6.73 8.51
C LEU A 24 6.45 -6.63 7.12
N ARG A 25 6.28 -7.67 6.30
CA ARG A 25 6.68 -7.64 4.91
C ARG A 25 5.66 -6.76 4.21
N ILE A 26 5.94 -5.45 4.24
CA ILE A 26 5.28 -4.49 3.38
C ILE A 26 5.61 -4.94 1.96
N ALA A 27 4.61 -5.53 1.30
CA ALA A 27 4.74 -6.00 -0.06
C ALA A 27 4.56 -4.79 -0.97
N HIS A 28 5.59 -3.96 -1.00
CA HIS A 28 5.77 -2.92 -1.99
C HIS A 28 5.66 -3.54 -3.39
N GLU A 29 4.51 -3.38 -4.05
CA GLU A 29 4.36 -3.83 -5.43
C GLU A 29 5.16 -2.86 -6.31
N VAL A 30 6.15 -3.41 -7.03
CA VAL A 30 6.98 -2.65 -7.97
C VAL A 30 6.47 -2.90 -9.38
N LYS A 31 6.21 -1.82 -10.12
CA LYS A 31 5.90 -1.85 -11.55
C LYS A 31 6.92 -1.01 -12.31
N THR A 32 7.18 -1.39 -13.55
CA THR A 32 8.07 -0.63 -14.44
C THR A 32 7.40 -0.40 -15.78
N SER A 33 7.57 0.79 -16.33
CA SER A 33 7.11 1.16 -17.66
C SER A 33 8.14 2.11 -18.30
N ALA A 34 8.61 1.75 -19.50
CA ALA A 34 9.77 2.37 -20.13
C ALA A 34 10.98 2.47 -19.19
N GLN A 35 11.37 3.67 -18.79
CA GLN A 35 12.49 3.94 -17.88
C GLN A 35 12.03 4.38 -16.49
N VAL A 36 10.75 4.20 -16.15
CA VAL A 36 10.18 4.60 -14.86
C VAL A 36 9.75 3.37 -14.07
N GLY A 37 10.22 3.28 -12.83
CA GLY A 37 9.72 2.34 -11.82
C GLY A 37 8.80 3.07 -10.85
N GLY A 38 7.80 2.37 -10.34
CA GLY A 38 6.94 2.84 -9.26
C GLY A 38 6.74 1.77 -8.20
N THR A 39 6.81 2.20 -6.94
CA THR A 39 6.60 1.35 -5.77
C THR A 39 5.43 1.89 -4.96
N ILE A 40 4.33 1.14 -4.84
CA ILE A 40 3.13 1.58 -4.12
C ILE A 40 3.11 1.09 -2.67
N HIS A 41 2.48 1.87 -1.80
CA HIS A 41 2.08 1.49 -0.45
C HIS A 41 0.69 2.04 -0.14
N ILE A 42 -0.10 1.25 0.59
CA ILE A 42 -1.50 1.55 0.90
C ILE A 42 -1.72 1.36 2.42
N GLU A 43 -2.14 2.40 3.13
CA GLU A 43 -2.35 2.30 4.59
C GLU A 43 -3.76 1.82 4.96
N PRO A 44 -3.92 1.01 6.02
CA PRO A 44 -2.86 0.42 6.85
C PRO A 44 -2.26 -0.84 6.24
N HIS A 45 -0.92 -0.95 6.18
CA HIS A 45 -0.21 -2.21 5.89
C HIS A 45 -0.70 -2.99 4.64
N ASP A 46 -0.98 -2.28 3.54
CA ASP A 46 -1.54 -2.77 2.29
C ASP A 46 -2.92 -3.45 2.41
N ARG A 47 -3.67 -3.10 3.47
CA ARG A 47 -4.99 -3.64 3.80
C ARG A 47 -6.02 -2.51 3.97
N PRO A 48 -6.39 -1.83 2.87
CA PRO A 48 -7.43 -0.81 2.91
C PRO A 48 -8.77 -1.38 3.38
N VAL A 49 -9.55 -0.55 4.07
CA VAL A 49 -10.89 -0.90 4.57
C VAL A 49 -11.95 -0.06 3.87
N ALA A 50 -13.00 -0.72 3.39
CA ALA A 50 -14.11 -0.06 2.72
C ALA A 50 -14.76 1.01 3.62
N GLY A 51 -15.09 2.16 3.04
CA GLY A 51 -15.69 3.29 3.75
C GLY A 51 -14.73 4.07 4.67
N LYS A 52 -13.48 3.62 4.84
CA LYS A 52 -12.47 4.33 5.64
C LYS A 52 -11.49 5.11 4.78
N ARG A 53 -10.99 6.22 5.32
CA ARG A 53 -9.87 6.94 4.72
C ARG A 53 -8.64 6.04 4.70
N THR A 54 -8.11 5.85 3.50
CA THR A 54 -6.89 5.10 3.21
C THR A 54 -5.88 6.08 2.64
N ARG A 55 -4.64 6.04 3.13
CA ARG A 55 -3.53 6.82 2.55
C ARG A 55 -2.79 5.97 1.54
N ILE A 56 -2.51 6.52 0.36
CA ILE A 56 -1.77 5.85 -0.71
C ILE A 56 -0.64 6.76 -1.18
N TRP A 57 0.53 6.18 -1.41
CA TRP A 57 1.65 6.84 -2.08
C TRP A 57 2.32 5.88 -3.05
N VAL A 58 2.97 6.42 -4.09
CA VAL A 58 3.80 5.65 -5.02
C VAL A 58 5.16 6.32 -5.13
N ALA A 59 6.24 5.66 -4.74
CA ALA A 59 7.59 6.15 -4.98
C ALA A 59 7.95 5.97 -6.45
N LEU A 60 8.26 7.04 -7.18
CA LEU A 60 8.65 6.99 -8.58
C LEU A 60 10.18 7.11 -8.71
N THR A 61 10.78 6.30 -9.57
CA THR A 61 12.22 6.32 -9.85
C THR A 61 12.49 6.18 -11.34
N LYS A 62 13.52 6.84 -11.87
CA LYS A 62 14.08 6.54 -13.18
C LYS A 62 14.92 5.26 -13.12
N ARG A 63 15.22 4.70 -14.30
CA ARG A 63 16.24 3.67 -14.46
C ARG A 63 17.55 4.16 -13.82
N GLY A 64 18.15 3.33 -12.96
CA GLY A 64 19.32 3.70 -12.16
C GLY A 64 18.99 4.17 -10.74
N GLY A 65 17.70 4.30 -10.38
CA GLY A 65 17.26 4.53 -9.00
C GLY A 65 17.10 6.00 -8.60
N GLU A 66 17.32 6.94 -9.52
CA GLU A 66 17.07 8.37 -9.28
C GLU A 66 15.58 8.61 -9.02
N ILE A 67 15.22 9.26 -7.92
CA ILE A 67 13.83 9.57 -7.57
C ILE A 67 13.24 10.57 -8.59
N ILE A 68 11.98 10.37 -8.97
CA ILE A 68 11.17 11.33 -9.72
C ILE A 68 10.22 12.05 -8.75
N PRO A 69 10.49 13.32 -8.39
CA PRO A 69 9.58 14.11 -7.58
C PRO A 69 8.25 14.35 -8.29
N TYR A 70 7.12 14.22 -7.58
CA TYR A 70 5.80 14.52 -8.18
C TYR A 70 5.64 15.98 -8.60
N ALA A 71 6.39 16.91 -8.00
CA ALA A 71 6.43 18.29 -8.44
C ALA A 71 6.82 18.42 -9.92
N LYS A 72 7.59 17.46 -10.44
CA LYS A 72 8.10 17.36 -11.81
C LYS A 72 7.26 16.47 -12.73
N CYS A 73 6.19 15.85 -12.22
CA CYS A 73 5.31 14.95 -12.97
C CYS A 73 3.92 15.54 -13.19
N ASN A 74 3.42 15.41 -14.41
CA ASN A 74 1.99 15.49 -14.72
C ASN A 74 1.35 14.12 -14.49
N CYS A 75 1.13 13.80 -13.21
CA CYS A 75 0.70 12.47 -12.77
C CYS A 75 -0.81 12.44 -12.45
N THR A 76 -1.52 11.42 -12.92
CA THR A 76 -2.93 11.18 -12.59
C THR A 76 -3.13 9.72 -12.22
N MET A 77 -3.86 9.47 -11.13
CA MET A 77 -4.21 8.11 -10.71
C MET A 77 -5.70 7.85 -10.91
N GLU A 78 -6.03 6.80 -11.66
CA GLU A 78 -7.38 6.29 -11.82
C GLU A 78 -7.56 5.04 -10.94
N VAL A 79 -8.67 4.98 -10.21
CA VAL A 79 -9.04 3.84 -9.39
C VAL A 79 -10.32 3.22 -9.96
N ARG A 80 -10.30 1.91 -10.18
CA ARG A 80 -11.43 1.15 -10.73
C ARG A 80 -11.66 -0.12 -9.92
N SER A 81 -12.90 -0.38 -9.52
CA SER A 81 -13.25 -1.68 -8.95
C SER A 81 -13.33 -2.73 -10.05
N LEU A 82 -12.66 -3.86 -9.82
CA LEU A 82 -12.74 -5.05 -10.65
C LEU A 82 -13.95 -5.92 -10.29
N THR A 83 -14.52 -5.72 -9.09
CA THR A 83 -15.71 -6.42 -8.60
C THR A 83 -17.00 -5.72 -9.05
N ASN A 84 -17.08 -4.40 -8.91
CA ASN A 84 -18.22 -3.57 -9.31
C ASN A 84 -17.77 -2.52 -10.33
N ARG A 85 -17.92 -2.82 -11.62
CA ARG A 85 -17.37 -2.00 -12.72
C ARG A 85 -17.96 -0.59 -12.82
N ASN A 86 -19.04 -0.29 -12.10
CA ASN A 86 -19.61 1.06 -12.02
C ASN A 86 -18.78 1.98 -11.10
N ILE A 87 -17.94 1.41 -10.22
CA ILE A 87 -17.06 2.20 -9.35
C ILE A 87 -15.76 2.51 -10.11
N LYS A 88 -15.64 3.77 -10.53
CA LYS A 88 -14.44 4.34 -11.11
C LYS A 88 -14.32 5.81 -10.70
N PHE A 89 -13.13 6.22 -10.25
CA PHE A 89 -12.87 7.61 -9.90
C PHE A 89 -11.41 7.97 -10.18
N GLN A 90 -11.14 9.26 -10.32
CA GLN A 90 -9.78 9.78 -10.49
C GLN A 90 -9.33 10.51 -9.23
N ILE A 91 -8.07 10.30 -8.86
CA ILE A 91 -7.37 11.03 -7.83
C ILE A 91 -6.54 12.10 -8.58
N LEU A 92 -7.06 13.32 -8.58
CA LEU A 92 -6.43 14.48 -9.21
C LEU A 92 -5.39 15.14 -8.27
N ASN A 93 -4.40 15.82 -8.86
CA ASN A 93 -3.31 16.61 -8.23
C ASN A 93 -3.76 17.44 -6.99
N SER A 94 -2.93 17.83 -6.02
CA SER A 94 -1.53 17.52 -5.68
C SER A 94 -1.52 16.54 -4.50
N PHE A 95 -0.64 15.55 -4.52
CA PHE A 95 -0.32 14.74 -3.34
C PHE A 95 0.26 15.68 -2.26
N SER A 96 -0.62 16.34 -1.53
CA SER A 96 -0.32 17.48 -0.65
C SER A 96 0.07 17.05 0.76
N ILE A 97 -0.15 15.77 1.08
CA ILE A 97 0.26 15.19 2.35
C ILE A 97 1.62 14.56 2.13
N ILE A 98 2.66 15.17 2.70
CA ILE A 98 3.98 14.55 2.76
C ILE A 98 3.88 13.41 3.78
N GLU A 99 4.07 12.18 3.32
CA GLU A 99 4.28 11.04 4.21
C GLU A 99 5.60 11.31 4.97
N GLN A 100 5.50 11.43 6.28
CA GLN A 100 6.57 12.01 7.12
C GLN A 100 7.78 11.09 7.24
N VAL A 101 7.60 9.78 7.01
CA VAL A 101 8.68 8.79 7.14
C VAL A 101 9.55 8.75 5.87
N LEU A 102 8.95 8.87 4.69
CA LEU A 102 9.62 8.71 3.39
C LEU A 102 9.71 10.01 2.59
N GLY A 103 9.09 11.09 3.07
CA GLY A 103 9.00 12.35 2.35
C GLY A 103 8.18 12.24 1.06
N LEU A 104 7.38 11.19 0.93
CA LEU A 104 6.69 10.90 -0.31
C LEU A 104 5.33 11.59 -0.35
N PRO A 105 5.01 12.29 -1.45
CA PRO A 105 3.66 12.73 -1.73
C PRO A 105 2.66 11.57 -1.59
N SER A 106 1.67 11.76 -0.72
CA SER A 106 0.58 10.82 -0.48
C SER A 106 -0.80 11.47 -0.71
N LYS A 107 -1.82 10.62 -0.89
CA LYS A 107 -3.22 11.02 -1.06
C LYS A 107 -4.11 10.17 -0.19
N GLU A 108 -5.21 10.77 0.26
CA GLU A 108 -6.29 10.06 0.91
C GLU A 108 -7.37 9.68 -0.11
N VAL A 109 -7.85 8.45 0.00
CA VAL A 109 -8.90 7.85 -0.82
C VAL A 109 -9.84 7.07 0.08
N ILE A 110 -11.10 7.03 -0.30
CA ILE A 110 -12.10 6.14 0.32
C ILE A 110 -12.51 5.14 -0.76
N PHE A 111 -12.27 3.86 -0.51
CA PHE A 111 -12.84 2.79 -1.32
C PHE A 111 -14.28 2.58 -0.86
N PRO A 112 -15.29 2.74 -1.73
CA PRO A 112 -16.70 2.72 -1.31
C PRO A 112 -17.18 1.33 -0.90
N GLU A 113 -16.63 0.28 -1.50
CA GLU A 113 -17.07 -1.11 -1.31
C GLU A 113 -15.88 -2.06 -1.13
N VAL A 114 -16.14 -3.21 -0.52
CA VAL A 114 -15.19 -4.34 -0.48
C VAL A 114 -14.96 -4.89 -1.89
N GLY A 115 -13.76 -5.41 -2.14
CA GLY A 115 -13.44 -6.05 -3.41
C GLY A 115 -12.04 -5.74 -3.92
N ARG A 116 -11.77 -6.16 -5.15
CA ARG A 116 -10.47 -5.93 -5.78
C ARG A 116 -10.51 -4.66 -6.59
N TYR A 117 -9.50 -3.80 -6.42
CA TYR A 117 -9.36 -2.56 -7.15
C TYR A 117 -8.07 -2.54 -7.97
N GLU A 118 -8.15 -1.89 -9.11
CA GLU A 118 -7.02 -1.52 -9.96
C GLU A 118 -6.72 -0.04 -9.75
N LEU A 119 -5.44 0.28 -9.55
CA LEU A 119 -4.93 1.64 -9.42
C LEU A 119 -3.97 1.88 -10.58
N LYS A 120 -4.40 2.69 -11.54
CA LYS A 120 -3.62 3.02 -12.73
C LYS A 120 -3.04 4.41 -12.61
N LEU A 121 -1.72 4.50 -12.48
CA LEU A 121 -0.97 5.75 -12.46
C LEU A 121 -0.40 6.01 -13.85
N VAL A 122 -0.83 7.10 -14.47
CA VAL A 122 -0.24 7.62 -15.72
C VAL A 122 0.53 8.88 -15.41
N GLY A 123 1.66 9.07 -16.09
CA GLY A 123 2.49 10.24 -15.87
C GLY A 123 3.36 10.62 -17.06
N SER A 124 3.67 11.90 -17.15
CA SER A 124 4.65 12.46 -18.07
C SER A 124 5.46 13.55 -17.38
N ALA A 125 6.65 13.83 -17.91
CA ALA A 125 7.48 14.93 -17.44
C ALA A 125 6.79 16.27 -17.70
N LYS A 126 6.95 17.22 -16.77
CA LYS A 126 6.63 18.63 -17.00
C LYS A 126 7.67 19.28 -17.91
N ASP A 127 7.34 20.46 -18.44
CA ASP A 127 8.24 21.22 -19.30
C ASP A 127 9.61 21.43 -18.63
N GLY A 128 10.68 21.10 -19.35
CA GLY A 128 12.06 21.19 -18.86
C GLY A 128 12.55 20.00 -18.00
N GLU A 129 11.69 19.01 -17.72
CA GLU A 129 12.07 17.78 -17.02
C GLU A 129 12.23 16.60 -17.99
N TYR A 130 13.03 15.60 -17.59
CA TYR A 130 13.35 14.47 -18.47
C TYR A 130 13.09 13.11 -17.81
N PHE A 131 12.01 12.47 -18.24
CA PHE A 131 11.75 11.03 -18.13
C PHE A 131 10.66 10.63 -19.13
N SER A 132 10.65 9.38 -19.58
CA SER A 132 9.65 8.88 -20.53
C SER A 132 8.25 8.89 -19.92
N PRO A 133 7.19 9.23 -20.70
CA PRO A 133 5.81 8.97 -20.28
C PRO A 133 5.62 7.51 -19.89
N PHE A 134 4.77 7.26 -18.89
CA PHE A 134 4.61 5.95 -18.30
C PHE A 134 3.16 5.67 -17.90
N GLU A 135 2.85 4.37 -17.81
CA GLU A 135 1.64 3.84 -17.20
C GLU A 135 2.05 2.69 -16.26
N LEU A 136 1.63 2.77 -15.00
CA LEU A 136 1.87 1.76 -13.97
C LEU A 136 0.53 1.33 -13.39
N THR A 137 0.27 0.03 -13.37
CA THR A 137 -0.99 -0.53 -12.88
C THR A 137 -0.74 -1.44 -11.68
N PHE A 138 -1.32 -1.08 -10.54
CA PHE A 138 -1.25 -1.82 -9.28
C PHE A 138 -2.61 -2.43 -8.95
N THR A 139 -2.63 -3.43 -8.06
CA THR A 139 -3.90 -3.95 -7.54
C THR A 139 -3.92 -4.05 -6.02
N THR A 140 -5.08 -3.81 -5.42
CA THR A 140 -5.28 -3.97 -3.97
C THR A 140 -6.60 -4.68 -3.68
N ASN A 141 -6.65 -5.38 -2.54
CA ASN A 141 -7.87 -6.01 -2.03
C ASN A 141 -8.39 -5.20 -0.84
N VAL A 142 -9.61 -4.68 -0.97
CA VAL A 142 -10.27 -3.88 0.06
C VAL A 142 -11.14 -4.78 0.93
N GLY A 143 -10.85 -4.77 2.23
CA GLY A 143 -11.55 -5.55 3.25
C GLY A 143 -12.65 -4.77 3.96
N ARG A 144 -13.28 -5.44 4.95
CA ARG A 144 -14.23 -4.84 5.90
C ARG A 144 -13.51 -4.26 7.11
#